data_AF-A0A7K1LT43-F1
#
_entry.id   AF-A0A7K1LT43-F1
#
_cell.length_a   1.000
_cell.length_b   1.000
_cell.length_c   1.000
_cell.angle_alpha   90.00
_cell.angle_beta   90.00
_cell.angle_gamma   90.00
#
_symmetry.space_group_name_H-M   'P 1'
#
loop_
_entity.id
_entity.type
_entity.pdbx_description
1 polymer ?
#
loop_
_entity_poly.entity_id
_entity_poly.type
_entity_poly.pdbx_seq_one_letter_code
_entity_poly.pdbx_strand_id
1 'polypeptide(L)'
;IGPHTPPFGLIHDEDTIKTLAELGVIFLMFCLGLEFSLRKLFQVGATAFIAAFLEIVLMIWIGFEIGRFFEWSTMDSLFLGAILAISSTTIIVKALGDLKMKNERFAQLIFGVLIVEDILGIGIIALLSGIAVSGSVETGEVFSTVGKLSLFMIVALVGGILLVPRLLAYVAKFESNE
;
A
#
# COMPACT_ATOMS: atom_id res chain seq x y z
N ILE A 1 -27.06 4.74 -4.74
CA ILE A 1 -27.73 4.76 -6.06
C ILE A 1 -26.80 4.00 -7.00
N GLY A 2 -27.22 2.87 -7.54
CA GLY A 2 -26.37 1.97 -8.33
C GLY A 2 -26.95 1.69 -9.72
N PRO A 3 -26.13 1.16 -10.65
CA PRO A 3 -26.63 0.71 -11.95
C PRO A 3 -27.68 -0.41 -11.80
N HIS A 4 -27.63 -1.17 -10.70
CA HIS A 4 -28.56 -2.26 -10.40
C HIS A 4 -29.75 -1.86 -9.50
N THR A 5 -30.14 -0.58 -9.43
CA THR A 5 -31.33 -0.16 -8.67
C THR A 5 -32.58 -0.13 -9.58
N PRO A 6 -33.48 -1.13 -9.58
CA PRO A 6 -34.77 -1.01 -10.26
C PRO A 6 -35.65 0.04 -9.56
N PRO A 7 -36.51 0.82 -10.26
CA PRO A 7 -36.94 0.70 -11.66
C PRO A 7 -36.21 1.65 -12.65
N PHE A 8 -35.24 2.45 -12.20
CA PHE A 8 -34.51 3.40 -13.05
C PHE A 8 -33.00 3.13 -12.98
N GLY A 9 -32.38 2.83 -14.12
CA GLY A 9 -30.92 2.85 -14.26
C GLY A 9 -30.41 4.29 -14.16
N LEU A 10 -30.29 4.80 -12.92
CA LEU A 10 -29.86 6.18 -12.66
C LEU A 10 -28.39 6.44 -13.05
N ILE A 11 -27.63 5.36 -13.29
CA ILE A 11 -26.22 5.39 -13.70
C ILE A 11 -26.13 4.76 -15.08
N HIS A 12 -25.71 5.55 -16.08
CA HIS A 12 -25.53 5.11 -17.47
C HIS A 12 -24.07 5.03 -17.89
N ASP A 13 -23.17 5.70 -17.17
CA ASP A 13 -21.75 5.78 -17.50
C ASP A 13 -20.91 5.40 -16.27
N GLU A 14 -20.78 4.10 -16.05
CA GLU A 14 -20.01 3.54 -14.94
C GLU A 14 -18.51 3.84 -15.08
N ASP A 15 -17.99 3.88 -16.31
CA ASP A 15 -16.58 4.14 -16.60
C ASP A 15 -16.20 5.58 -16.24
N THR A 16 -17.02 6.56 -16.60
CA THR A 16 -16.80 7.96 -16.21
C THR A 16 -16.91 8.14 -14.70
N ILE A 17 -17.90 7.52 -14.04
CA ILE A 17 -18.04 7.60 -12.58
C ILE A 17 -16.85 6.95 -11.88
N LYS A 18 -16.38 5.79 -12.36
CA LYS A 18 -15.21 5.10 -11.82
C LYS A 18 -13.96 5.96 -11.96
N THR A 19 -13.76 6.56 -13.13
CA THR A 19 -12.63 7.48 -13.37
C THR A 19 -12.66 8.68 -12.42
N LEU A 20 -13.83 9.30 -12.23
CA LEU A 20 -13.99 10.41 -11.29
C LEU A 20 -13.78 9.97 -9.83
N ALA A 21 -14.21 8.76 -9.46
CA ALA A 21 -14.01 8.20 -8.13
C ALA A 21 -12.53 7.92 -7.85
N GLU A 22 -11.79 7.38 -8.83
CA GLU A 22 -10.34 7.17 -8.75
C GLU A 22 -9.60 8.50 -8.55
N LEU A 23 -9.93 9.53 -9.34
CA LEU A 23 -9.41 10.89 -9.14
C LEU A 23 -9.73 11.43 -7.73
N GLY A 24 -10.95 11.23 -7.25
CA GLY A 24 -11.35 11.64 -5.90
C GLY A 24 -10.53 10.95 -4.81
N VAL A 25 -10.24 9.67 -4.95
CA VAL A 25 -9.38 8.91 -4.03
C VAL A 25 -7.93 9.40 -4.10
N ILE A 26 -7.40 9.67 -5.29
CA ILE A 26 -6.04 10.22 -5.48
C ILE A 26 -5.91 11.57 -4.78
N PHE A 27 -6.86 12.49 -4.98
CA PHE A 27 -6.84 13.79 -4.31
C PHE A 27 -6.99 13.66 -2.79
N LEU A 28 -7.83 12.74 -2.31
CA LEU A 28 -7.98 12.45 -0.89
C LEU A 28 -6.65 12.00 -0.28
N MET A 29 -5.99 11.01 -0.88
CA MET A 29 -4.68 10.50 -0.43
C MET A 29 -3.60 11.59 -0.49
N PHE A 30 -3.61 12.43 -1.53
CA PHE A 30 -2.68 13.55 -1.67
C PHE A 30 -2.87 14.60 -0.57
N CYS A 31 -4.11 15.06 -0.34
CA CYS A 31 -4.42 16.02 0.72
C CYS A 31 -4.04 15.49 2.11
N LEU A 32 -4.32 14.20 2.36
CA LEU A 32 -3.88 13.54 3.59
C LEU A 32 -2.36 13.46 3.71
N GLY A 33 -1.66 13.18 2.61
CA GLY A 33 -0.20 13.21 2.56
C GLY A 33 0.37 14.58 2.92
N LEU A 34 -0.25 15.67 2.48
CA LEU A 34 0.19 17.05 2.76
C LEU A 34 0.00 17.46 4.23
N GLU A 35 -1.07 17.00 4.88
CA GLU A 35 -1.29 17.25 6.32
C GLU A 35 -0.35 16.41 7.21
N PHE A 36 0.31 15.39 6.64
CA PHE A 36 1.11 14.45 7.39
C PHE A 36 2.57 14.89 7.54
N SER A 37 3.02 14.99 8.80
CA SER A 37 4.42 15.33 9.07
C SER A 37 5.30 14.08 9.06
N LEU A 38 6.13 13.92 8.02
CA LEU A 38 7.15 12.85 7.92
C LEU A 38 8.02 12.75 9.17
N ARG A 39 8.32 13.87 9.83
CA ARG A 39 9.11 13.90 11.06
C ARG A 39 8.48 13.10 12.21
N LYS A 40 7.15 13.08 12.32
CA LYS A 40 6.43 12.29 13.34
C LYS A 40 6.45 10.80 13.00
N LEU A 41 6.39 10.46 11.71
CA LEU A 41 6.52 9.08 11.24
C LEU A 41 7.84 8.45 11.67
N PHE A 42 8.96 9.18 11.50
CA PHE A 42 10.28 8.72 11.92
C PHE A 42 10.39 8.47 13.43
N GLN A 43 9.61 9.18 14.26
CA GLN A 43 9.62 8.96 15.72
C GLN A 43 8.96 7.64 16.12
N VAL A 44 7.99 7.16 15.33
CA VAL A 44 7.26 5.91 15.60
C VAL A 44 7.69 4.75 14.70
N GLY A 45 8.65 4.99 13.80
CA GLY A 45 9.04 4.05 12.74
C GLY A 45 9.52 2.69 13.24
N ALA A 46 10.27 2.64 14.34
CA ALA A 46 10.74 1.36 14.89
C ALA A 46 9.58 0.51 15.42
N THR A 47 8.66 1.12 16.15
CA THR A 47 7.46 0.42 16.67
C THR A 47 6.54 0.00 15.53
N ALA A 48 6.33 0.88 14.55
CA ALA A 48 5.55 0.58 13.36
C ALA A 48 6.15 -0.59 12.55
N PHE A 49 7.48 -0.64 12.41
CA PHE A 49 8.15 -1.72 11.71
C PHE A 49 7.95 -3.07 12.39
N ILE A 50 8.10 -3.12 13.72
CA ILE A 50 7.89 -4.36 14.48
C ILE A 50 6.43 -4.80 14.39
N ALA A 51 5.48 -3.87 14.50
CA ALA A 51 4.06 -4.16 14.39
C ALA A 51 3.70 -4.71 13.00
N ALA A 52 4.09 -4.02 11.93
CA ALA A 52 3.86 -4.45 10.54
C ALA A 52 4.50 -5.82 10.27
N PHE A 53 5.74 -6.03 10.70
CA PHE A 53 6.42 -7.30 10.50
C PHE A 53 5.70 -8.46 11.20
N LEU A 54 5.30 -8.25 12.47
CA LEU A 54 4.59 -9.27 13.24
C LEU A 54 3.22 -9.57 12.63
N GLU A 55 2.48 -8.54 12.23
CA GLU A 55 1.19 -8.66 11.54
C GLU A 55 1.33 -9.48 10.26
N ILE A 56 2.25 -9.11 9.37
CA ILE A 56 2.47 -9.79 8.10
C ILE A 56 2.81 -11.27 8.33
N VAL A 57 3.74 -11.57 9.22
CA VAL A 57 4.15 -12.96 9.51
C VAL A 57 2.95 -13.77 10.03
N LEU A 58 2.16 -13.18 10.93
CA LEU A 58 1.00 -13.83 11.53
C LEU A 58 -0.11 -14.06 10.49
N MET A 59 -0.37 -13.08 9.63
CA MET A 59 -1.37 -13.19 8.56
C MET A 59 -0.96 -14.20 7.48
N ILE A 60 0.33 -14.23 7.11
CA ILE A 60 0.86 -15.25 6.22
C ILE A 60 0.71 -16.65 6.83
N TRP A 61 1.05 -16.80 8.11
CA TRP A 61 0.92 -18.08 8.80
C TRP A 61 -0.54 -18.56 8.85
N ILE A 62 -1.47 -17.68 9.22
CA ILE A 62 -2.91 -18.00 9.22
C ILE A 62 -3.39 -18.38 7.82
N GLY A 63 -3.08 -17.58 6.81
CA GLY A 63 -3.49 -17.87 5.43
C GLY A 63 -2.88 -19.17 4.90
N PHE A 64 -1.64 -19.47 5.27
CA PHE A 64 -1.00 -20.72 4.92
C PHE A 64 -1.74 -21.92 5.52
N GLU A 65 -2.03 -21.90 6.82
CA GLU A 65 -2.79 -22.97 7.50
C GLU A 65 -4.19 -23.15 6.88
N ILE A 66 -4.87 -22.04 6.56
CA ILE A 66 -6.16 -22.09 5.86
C ILE A 66 -6.01 -22.77 4.48
N GLY A 67 -5.04 -22.35 3.67
CA GLY A 67 -4.80 -22.95 2.36
C GLY A 67 -4.48 -24.44 2.45
N ARG A 68 -3.69 -24.85 3.45
CA ARG A 68 -3.40 -26.26 3.72
C ARG A 68 -4.63 -27.05 4.16
N PHE A 69 -5.54 -26.45 4.92
CA PHE A 69 -6.82 -27.05 5.29
C PHE A 69 -7.71 -27.32 4.07
N PHE A 70 -7.64 -26.48 3.04
CA PHE A 70 -8.30 -26.70 1.75
C PHE A 70 -7.51 -27.58 0.77
N GLU A 71 -6.43 -28.22 1.23
CA GLU A 71 -5.54 -29.07 0.42
C GLU A 71 -4.86 -28.34 -0.76
N TRP A 72 -4.69 -27.02 -0.66
CA TRP A 72 -4.01 -26.24 -1.69
C TRP A 72 -2.51 -26.53 -1.73
N SER A 73 -1.90 -26.25 -2.88
CA SER A 73 -0.45 -26.36 -3.04
C SER A 73 0.26 -25.40 -2.06
N THR A 74 1.49 -25.74 -1.67
CA THR A 74 2.30 -24.88 -0.78
C THR A 74 2.40 -23.46 -1.30
N MET A 75 2.51 -23.30 -2.63
CA MET A 75 2.63 -21.98 -3.25
C MET A 75 1.32 -21.20 -3.17
N ASP A 76 0.19 -21.84 -3.48
CA ASP A 76 -1.13 -21.20 -3.41
C ASP A 76 -1.48 -20.79 -1.98
N SER A 77 -1.16 -21.63 -0.99
CA SER A 77 -1.34 -21.30 0.44
C SER A 77 -0.48 -20.11 0.87
N LEU A 78 0.74 -20.00 0.36
CA LEU A 78 1.64 -18.88 0.66
C LEU A 78 1.16 -17.58 0.00
N PHE A 79 0.65 -17.66 -1.23
CA PHE A 79 -0.02 -16.54 -1.90
C PHE A 79 -1.27 -16.08 -1.16
N LEU A 80 -2.09 -17.01 -0.67
CA LEU A 80 -3.26 -16.67 0.15
C LEU A 80 -2.83 -15.89 1.40
N GLY A 81 -1.83 -16.37 2.12
CA GLY A 81 -1.26 -15.68 3.28
C GLY A 81 -0.75 -14.27 2.94
N ALA A 82 -0.02 -14.13 1.83
CA ALA A 82 0.49 -12.83 1.40
C ALA A 82 -0.61 -11.85 1.02
N ILE A 83 -1.67 -12.32 0.34
CA ILE A 83 -2.83 -11.49 -0.03
C ILE A 83 -3.60 -11.05 1.23
N LEU A 84 -3.75 -11.94 2.22
CA LEU A 84 -4.43 -11.63 3.48
C LEU A 84 -3.63 -10.63 4.34
N ALA A 85 -2.30 -10.62 4.23
CA ALA A 85 -1.43 -9.72 4.97
C ALA A 85 -1.43 -8.28 4.44
N ILE A 86 -1.95 -8.02 3.24
CA ILE A 86 -1.97 -6.68 2.64
C ILE A 86 -3.28 -5.98 2.96
N SER A 87 -3.19 -4.83 3.60
CA SER A 87 -4.30 -3.98 4.00
C SER A 87 -4.56 -2.86 3.00
N SER A 88 -5.75 -2.24 3.09
CA SER A 88 -6.09 -1.09 2.25
C SER A 88 -5.82 0.23 2.98
N THR A 89 -4.69 0.86 2.68
CA THR A 89 -4.30 2.18 3.19
C THR A 89 -5.40 3.21 2.97
N THR A 90 -6.00 3.26 1.78
CA THR A 90 -7.07 4.22 1.44
C THR A 90 -8.26 4.13 2.39
N ILE A 91 -8.72 2.92 2.70
CA ILE A 91 -9.91 2.72 3.54
C ILE A 91 -9.61 3.12 4.97
N ILE A 92 -8.47 2.70 5.53
CA ILE A 92 -8.09 3.01 6.91
C ILE A 92 -7.87 4.51 7.09
N VAL A 93 -7.15 5.13 6.17
CA VAL A 93 -6.87 6.57 6.22
C VAL A 93 -8.16 7.36 6.10
N LYS A 94 -9.07 6.98 5.18
CA LYS A 94 -10.38 7.62 5.04
C LYS A 94 -11.21 7.45 6.31
N ALA A 95 -11.27 6.25 6.88
CA ALA A 95 -12.00 5.98 8.12
C ALA A 95 -11.48 6.82 9.30
N LEU A 96 -10.16 6.95 9.46
CA LEU A 96 -9.55 7.83 10.47
C LEU A 96 -9.85 9.31 10.22
N GLY A 97 -9.93 9.72 8.96
CA GLY A 97 -10.35 11.06 8.54
C GLY A 97 -11.80 11.34 8.90
N ASP A 98 -12.71 10.43 8.55
CA ASP A 98 -14.15 10.53 8.82
C ASP A 98 -14.45 10.55 10.33
N LEU A 99 -13.66 9.80 11.13
CA LEU A 99 -13.72 9.81 12.59
C LEU A 99 -13.04 11.03 13.22
N LYS A 100 -12.38 11.91 12.44
CA LYS A 100 -11.59 13.06 12.90
C LYS A 100 -10.43 12.69 13.83
N MET A 101 -9.94 11.44 13.75
CA MET A 101 -8.87 10.92 14.62
C MET A 101 -7.48 10.96 13.96
N LYS A 102 -7.36 11.46 12.73
CA LYS A 102 -6.10 11.48 11.93
C LYS A 102 -4.88 12.10 12.63
N ASN A 103 -5.09 13.02 13.56
CA ASN A 103 -4.01 13.74 14.25
C ASN A 103 -3.56 13.06 15.56
N GLU A 104 -4.25 12.00 15.98
CA GLU A 104 -3.95 11.28 17.21
C GLU A 104 -2.63 10.50 17.11
N ARG A 105 -2.00 10.25 18.27
CA ARG A 105 -0.73 9.51 18.33
C ARG A 105 -0.85 8.09 17.77
N PHE A 106 -1.97 7.41 18.03
CA PHE A 106 -2.18 6.06 17.51
C PHE A 106 -2.40 6.06 15.98
N ALA A 107 -3.00 7.12 15.41
CA ALA A 107 -3.16 7.25 13.97
C ALA A 107 -1.80 7.39 13.28
N GLN A 108 -0.85 8.13 13.88
CA GLN A 108 0.53 8.21 13.38
C GLN A 108 1.24 6.85 13.38
N LEU A 109 0.99 6.02 14.40
CA LEU A 109 1.47 4.64 14.43
C LEU A 109 0.84 3.78 13.33
N ILE A 110 -0.48 3.85 13.15
CA ILE A 110 -1.20 3.14 12.08
C ILE A 110 -0.64 3.53 10.71
N PHE A 111 -0.48 4.83 10.43
CA PHE A 111 0.12 5.27 9.18
C PHE A 111 1.56 4.79 9.00
N GLY A 112 2.33 4.70 10.10
CA GLY A 112 3.64 4.06 10.11
C GLY A 112 3.58 2.60 9.70
N VAL A 113 2.66 1.84 10.30
CA VAL A 113 2.46 0.42 9.99
C VAL A 113 2.09 0.27 8.51
N LEU A 114 1.11 1.03 8.02
CA LEU A 114 0.66 0.99 6.62
C LEU A 114 1.78 1.27 5.62
N ILE A 115 2.64 2.27 5.87
CA ILE A 115 3.76 2.58 4.99
C ILE A 115 4.79 1.45 4.97
N VAL A 116 5.10 0.87 6.14
CA VAL A 116 6.04 -0.26 6.20
C VAL A 116 5.43 -1.49 5.53
N GLU A 117 4.14 -1.73 5.75
CA GLU A 117 3.40 -2.84 5.17
C GLU A 117 3.39 -2.78 3.64
N ASP A 118 3.10 -1.63 3.03
CA ASP A 118 3.14 -1.45 1.57
C ASP A 118 4.53 -1.78 0.99
N ILE A 119 5.59 -1.33 1.65
CA ILE A 119 6.99 -1.59 1.25
C ILE A 119 7.32 -3.08 1.34
N LEU A 120 6.97 -3.73 2.45
CA LEU A 120 7.22 -5.16 2.64
C LEU A 120 6.34 -6.02 1.73
N GLY A 121 5.09 -5.64 1.53
CA GLY A 121 4.10 -6.32 0.71
C GLY A 121 4.51 -6.40 -0.76
N ILE A 122 4.99 -5.29 -1.34
CA ILE A 122 5.55 -5.30 -2.70
C ILE A 122 6.72 -6.28 -2.80
N GLY A 123 7.61 -6.31 -1.80
CA GLY A 123 8.73 -7.24 -1.74
C GLY A 123 8.28 -8.70 -1.69
N ILE A 124 7.30 -9.02 -0.84
CA ILE A 124 6.76 -10.38 -0.69
C ILE A 124 6.09 -10.83 -1.98
N ILE A 125 5.19 -10.04 -2.57
CA ILE A 125 4.48 -10.42 -3.79
C ILE A 125 5.47 -10.64 -4.93
N ALA A 126 6.44 -9.74 -5.11
CA ALA A 126 7.41 -9.89 -6.18
C ALA A 126 8.34 -11.10 -5.98
N LEU A 127 8.70 -11.42 -4.73
CA LEU A 127 9.41 -12.66 -4.40
C LEU A 127 8.58 -13.91 -4.74
N LEU A 128 7.31 -13.94 -4.32
CA LEU A 128 6.41 -15.06 -4.58
C LEU A 128 6.16 -15.24 -6.07
N SER A 129 5.92 -14.16 -6.80
CA SER A 129 5.78 -14.20 -8.26
C SER A 129 7.05 -14.70 -8.94
N GLY A 130 8.23 -14.28 -8.47
CA GLY A 130 9.51 -14.77 -9.00
C GLY A 130 9.66 -16.28 -8.84
N ILE A 131 9.40 -16.79 -7.63
CA ILE A 131 9.48 -18.23 -7.31
C ILE A 131 8.44 -19.04 -8.11
N ALA A 132 7.23 -18.50 -8.28
CA ALA A 132 6.16 -19.15 -9.05
C ALA A 132 6.54 -19.33 -10.53
N VAL A 133 7.29 -18.37 -11.10
CA VAL A 133 7.72 -18.41 -12.51
C VAL A 133 8.93 -19.31 -12.71
N SER A 134 9.92 -19.27 -11.80
CA SER A 134 11.14 -20.08 -11.95
C SER A 134 10.94 -21.55 -11.59
N GLY A 135 9.90 -21.90 -10.82
CA GLY A 135 9.59 -23.29 -10.42
C GLY A 135 10.64 -23.95 -9.52
N SER A 136 11.74 -23.26 -9.23
CA SER A 136 12.80 -23.67 -8.31
C SER A 136 13.28 -22.47 -7.51
N VAL A 137 13.57 -22.70 -6.23
CA VAL A 137 14.20 -21.71 -5.36
C VAL A 137 15.72 -21.81 -5.55
N GLU A 138 16.21 -21.45 -6.73
CA GLU A 138 17.66 -21.34 -6.92
C GLU A 138 18.13 -20.07 -6.22
N THR A 139 19.02 -20.22 -5.24
CA THR A 139 19.44 -19.13 -4.33
C THR A 139 20.01 -17.92 -5.10
N GLY A 140 20.63 -18.16 -6.27
CA GLY A 140 21.15 -17.11 -7.15
C GLY A 140 20.06 -16.26 -7.81
N GLU A 141 18.96 -16.87 -8.26
CA GLU A 141 17.84 -16.15 -8.88
C GLU A 141 17.04 -15.35 -7.85
N VAL A 142 16.86 -15.91 -6.65
CA VAL A 142 16.23 -15.21 -5.53
C VAL A 142 17.05 -13.97 -5.16
N PHE A 143 18.38 -14.10 -5.04
CA PHE A 143 19.25 -12.98 -4.70
C PHE A 143 19.24 -11.88 -5.77
N SER A 144 19.22 -12.26 -7.06
CA SER A 144 19.09 -11.34 -8.19
C SER A 144 17.76 -10.60 -8.18
N THR A 145 16.65 -11.30 -7.91
CA THR A 145 15.31 -10.73 -7.89
C THR A 145 15.13 -9.77 -6.70
N VAL A 146 15.55 -10.20 -5.51
CA VAL A 146 15.59 -9.34 -4.31
C VAL A 146 16.46 -8.11 -4.55
N GLY A 147 17.63 -8.29 -5.17
CA GLY A 147 18.54 -7.19 -5.50
C GLY A 147 17.91 -6.16 -6.45
N LYS A 148 17.26 -6.61 -7.53
CA LYS A 148 16.57 -5.73 -8.47
C LYS A 148 15.40 -4.99 -7.83
N LEU A 149 14.58 -5.67 -7.02
CA LEU A 149 13.47 -5.05 -6.30
C LEU A 149 13.95 -4.02 -5.28
N SER A 150 15.00 -4.37 -4.51
CA SER A 150 15.59 -3.46 -3.53
C SER A 150 16.16 -2.22 -4.21
N LEU A 151 16.89 -2.40 -5.32
CA LEU A 151 17.41 -1.29 -6.12
C LEU A 151 16.27 -0.42 -6.66
N PHE A 152 15.23 -1.02 -7.23
CA PHE A 152 14.06 -0.30 -7.73
C PHE A 152 13.38 0.51 -6.63
N MET A 153 13.12 -0.09 -5.46
CA MET A 153 12.52 0.62 -4.32
C MET A 153 13.38 1.76 -3.82
N ILE A 154 14.70 1.58 -3.70
CA ILE A 154 15.61 2.65 -3.27
C ILE A 154 15.60 3.79 -4.28
N VAL A 155 15.70 3.49 -5.58
CA VAL A 155 15.69 4.50 -6.64
C VAL A 155 14.36 5.25 -6.67
N ALA A 156 13.23 4.54 -6.56
CA ALA A 156 11.90 5.13 -6.53
C ALA A 156 11.69 6.02 -5.29
N LEU A 157 12.10 5.55 -4.11
CA LEU A 157 11.99 6.29 -2.86
C LEU A 157 12.85 7.56 -2.88
N VAL A 158 14.13 7.43 -3.21
CA VAL A 158 15.07 8.56 -3.27
C VAL A 158 14.66 9.53 -4.38
N GLY A 159 14.30 9.00 -5.55
CA GLY A 159 13.79 9.79 -6.67
C GLY A 159 12.54 10.57 -6.28
N GLY A 160 11.56 9.93 -5.65
CA GLY A 160 10.34 10.55 -5.17
C GLY A 160 10.61 11.64 -4.13
N ILE A 161 11.39 11.34 -3.09
CA ILE A 161 11.73 12.31 -2.02
C ILE A 161 12.49 13.52 -2.57
N LEU A 162 13.28 13.37 -3.65
CA LEU A 162 14.02 14.48 -4.25
C LEU A 162 13.21 15.26 -5.29
N LEU A 163 12.42 14.56 -6.13
CA LEU A 163 11.66 15.17 -7.22
C LEU A 163 10.39 15.87 -6.72
N VAL A 164 9.64 15.23 -5.82
CA VAL A 164 8.35 15.75 -5.32
C VAL A 164 8.50 17.15 -4.71
N PRO A 165 9.39 17.42 -3.74
CA PRO A 165 9.52 18.77 -3.18
C PRO A 165 10.04 19.78 -4.20
N ARG A 166 10.85 19.37 -5.19
CA ARG A 166 11.30 20.28 -6.24
C ARG A 166 10.19 20.64 -7.22
N LEU A 167 9.35 19.70 -7.60
CA LEU A 167 8.19 19.95 -8.45
C LEU A 167 7.17 20.83 -7.72
N LEU A 168 6.90 20.56 -6.45
CA LEU A 168 6.03 21.41 -5.62
C LEU A 168 6.60 22.83 -5.49
N ALA A 169 7.90 22.99 -5.24
CA ALA A 169 8.54 24.30 -5.17
C ALA A 169 8.55 25.03 -6.53
N TYR A 170 8.61 24.29 -7.63
CA TYR A 170 8.54 24.86 -8.99
C TYR A 170 7.14 25.38 -9.30
N VAL A 171 6.10 24.61 -9.00
CA VAL A 171 4.69 25.00 -9.21
C VAL A 171 4.30 26.16 -8.29
N ALA A 172 4.71 26.14 -7.02
CA ALA A 172 4.47 27.22 -6.07
C ALA A 172 5.10 28.56 -6.51
N LYS A 173 6.11 28.52 -7.39
CA LYS A 173 6.75 29.71 -7.96
C LYS A 173 5.88 30.43 -9.01
N PHE A 174 4.89 29.75 -9.58
CA PHE A 174 3.95 30.32 -10.55
C PHE A 174 2.71 30.97 -9.89
N GLU A 175 2.34 30.56 -8.67
CA GLU A 175 1.25 31.21 -7.90
C GLU A 175 1.66 32.55 -7.26
N SER A 176 2.96 32.88 -7.20
CA SER A 176 3.43 34.13 -6.58
C SER A 176 3.33 35.37 -7.48
N ASN A 177 2.71 35.27 -8.67
CA ASN A 177 2.61 36.36 -9.65
C ASN A 177 1.17 36.77 -9.99
N GLU A 178 0.20 36.40 -9.16
CA GLU A 178 -1.16 36.97 -9.14
C GLU A 178 -1.49 37.51 -7.75
#